data_AF-A0A658NMM6-F1
#
_entry.id   AF-A0A658NMM6-F1
#
_cell.length_a   1.000
_cell.length_b   1.000
_cell.length_c   1.000
_cell.angle_alpha   90.00
_cell.angle_beta   90.00
_cell.angle_gamma   90.00
#
_symmetry.space_group_name_H-M   'P 1'
#
loop_
_entity.id
_entity.type
_entity.pdbx_description
1 polymer ?
#
loop_
_entity_poly.entity_id
_entity_poly.type
_entity_poly.pdbx_seq_one_letter_code
_entity_poly.pdbx_strand_id
1 'polypeptide(L)' 'MTNPLTLLYDMQNGDVLTWDKCRQIDLALSALDPAAIPPEQIENVLSYLNRQFLHRQVDESVSVQLERLIDALNASA' A
#
# COMPACT_ATOMS: atom_id res chain seq x y z
N MET A 1 3.41 -5.51 -15.93
CA MET A 1 3.45 -4.71 -14.69
C MET A 1 3.17 -5.67 -13.55
N THR A 2 4.07 -5.75 -12.57
CA THR A 2 3.89 -6.62 -11.39
C THR A 2 2.77 -6.05 -10.52
N ASN A 3 1.85 -6.90 -10.06
CA ASN A 3 0.75 -6.47 -9.21
C ASN A 3 1.32 -6.00 -7.85
N PRO A 4 1.02 -4.78 -7.37
CA PRO A 4 1.53 -4.27 -6.09
C PRO A 4 1.14 -5.16 -4.90
N LEU A 5 0.00 -5.86 -4.99
CA LEU A 5 -0.44 -6.81 -3.97
C LEU A 5 0.44 -8.06 -3.93
N THR A 6 0.98 -8.50 -5.08
CA THR A 6 1.95 -9.60 -5.12
C THR A 6 3.26 -9.19 -4.44
N LEU A 7 3.71 -7.95 -4.65
CA LEU A 7 4.92 -7.42 -3.99
C LEU A 7 4.73 -7.30 -2.47
N LEU A 8 3.53 -6.91 -2.01
CA LEU A 8 3.20 -6.87 -0.58
C LEU A 8 3.12 -8.28 0.04
N TYR A 9 2.59 -9.26 -0.69
CA TYR A 9 2.62 -10.67 -0.29
C TYR A 9 4.05 -11.20 -0.13
N ASP A 10 4.92 -10.92 -1.09
CA ASP A 10 6.33 -11.34 -1.05
C ASP A 10 7.07 -10.69 0.13
N MET A 11 6.68 -9.47 0.51
CA MET A 11 7.24 -8.75 1.65
C MET A 11 6.94 -9.43 3.00
N GLN A 12 5.77 -10.06 3.16
CA GLN A 12 5.49 -10.87 4.36
C GLN A 12 6.45 -12.05 4.52
N ASN A 13 7.08 -12.50 3.43
CA ASN A 13 8.01 -13.64 3.42
C ASN A 13 9.48 -13.23 3.61
N GLY A 14 9.76 -11.98 3.99
CA GLY A 14 11.10 -11.52 4.39
C GLY A 14 11.91 -10.80 3.32
N ASP A 15 11.29 -10.40 2.20
CA ASP A 15 11.98 -9.59 1.19
C ASP A 15 12.15 -8.13 1.66
N VAL A 16 13.27 -7.50 1.28
CA VAL A 16 13.57 -6.11 1.64
C VAL A 16 13.00 -5.17 0.57
N LEU A 17 12.17 -4.22 0.98
CA LEU A 17 11.76 -3.14 0.10
C LEU A 17 12.85 -2.07 0.02
N THR A 18 13.44 -1.95 -1.16
CA THR A 18 14.21 -0.77 -1.54
C THR A 18 13.26 0.42 -1.72
N TRP A 19 13.79 1.63 -1.59
CA TRP A 19 13.00 2.87 -1.79
C TRP A 19 12.24 2.88 -3.12
N ASP A 20 12.86 2.42 -4.22
CA ASP A 20 12.19 2.32 -5.53
C ASP A 20 11.03 1.32 -5.56
N LYS A 21 11.08 0.25 -4.76
CA LYS A 21 9.98 -0.73 -4.66
C LYS A 21 8.84 -0.12 -3.85
N CYS A 22 9.13 0.57 -2.74
CA CYS A 22 8.13 1.31 -1.97
C CYS A 22 7.41 2.33 -2.87
N ARG A 23 8.16 3.13 -3.62
CA ARG A 23 7.59 4.12 -4.53
C ARG A 23 6.68 3.51 -5.60
N GLN A 24 7.03 2.35 -6.14
CA GLN A 24 6.20 1.64 -7.10
C GLN A 24 4.91 1.12 -6.46
N ILE A 25 4.99 0.60 -5.23
CA ILE A 25 3.82 0.14 -4.46
C ILE A 25 2.91 1.34 -4.17
N ASP A 26 3.46 2.44 -3.64
CA ASP A 26 2.72 3.68 -3.33
C ASP A 26 1.99 4.22 -4.56
N LEU A 27 2.68 4.31 -5.70
CA LEU A 27 2.08 4.79 -6.94
C LEU A 27 0.92 3.87 -7.38
N ALA A 28 1.13 2.55 -7.33
CA ALA A 28 0.12 1.61 -7.76
C ALA A 28 -1.10 1.59 -6.82
N LEU A 29 -0.87 1.65 -5.50
CA LEU A 29 -1.94 1.75 -4.50
C LEU A 29 -2.71 3.07 -4.63
N SER A 30 -2.04 4.19 -4.91
CA SER A 30 -2.69 5.50 -5.05
C SER A 30 -3.69 5.57 -6.21
N ALA A 31 -3.56 4.68 -7.19
CA ALA A 31 -4.44 4.56 -8.34
C ALA A 31 -5.41 3.36 -8.26
N LEU A 32 -5.30 2.55 -7.21
CA LEU A 32 -6.09 1.34 -7.05
C LEU A 32 -7.48 1.66 -6.46
N ASP A 33 -8.51 1.01 -6.98
CA ASP A 33 -9.84 1.04 -6.35
C ASP A 33 -9.78 0.21 -5.04
N PRO A 34 -10.23 0.74 -3.89
CA PRO A 34 -10.33 -0.03 -2.65
C PRO A 34 -11.09 -1.35 -2.80
N ALA A 35 -12.14 -1.38 -3.64
CA ALA A 35 -12.93 -2.59 -3.89
C ALA A 35 -12.18 -3.66 -4.70
N ALA A 36 -11.06 -3.30 -5.33
CA ALA A 36 -10.19 -4.22 -6.06
C ALA A 36 -9.17 -4.93 -5.14
N ILE A 37 -9.08 -4.54 -3.86
CA ILE A 37 -8.20 -5.19 -2.88
C ILE A 37 -8.92 -6.41 -2.30
N PRO A 38 -8.38 -7.63 -2.46
CA PRO A 38 -8.93 -8.82 -1.84
C PRO A 38 -8.98 -8.68 -0.31
N PRO A 39 -10.03 -9.15 0.38
CA PRO A 39 -10.14 -9.06 1.84
C PRO A 39 -8.91 -9.58 2.59
N GLU A 40 -8.32 -10.66 2.11
CA GLU A 40 -7.10 -11.27 2.66
C GLU A 40 -5.84 -10.41 2.51
N GLN A 41 -5.90 -9.32 1.74
CA GLN A 41 -4.81 -8.35 1.55
C GLN A 41 -5.03 -7.01 2.25
N ILE A 42 -6.22 -6.77 2.80
CA ILE A 42 -6.54 -5.48 3.44
C ILE A 42 -5.57 -5.19 4.59
N GLU A 43 -5.33 -6.16 5.47
CA GLU A 43 -4.39 -5.99 6.60
C GLU A 43 -2.96 -5.71 6.13
N ASN A 44 -2.53 -6.35 5.04
CA ASN A 44 -1.19 -6.16 4.47
C ASN A 44 -1.02 -4.75 3.92
N VAL A 45 -2.01 -4.27 3.17
CA VAL A 45 -2.04 -2.92 2.61
C VAL A 45 -2.05 -1.87 3.73
N LEU A 46 -2.93 -2.04 4.73
CA LEU A 46 -3.00 -1.13 5.87
C LEU A 46 -1.70 -1.11 6.67
N SER A 47 -1.12 -2.27 6.99
CA SER A 47 0.14 -2.38 7.72
C SER A 47 1.30 -1.70 6.98
N TYR A 48 1.39 -1.93 5.67
CA TYR A 48 2.36 -1.26 4.81
C TYR A 48 2.19 0.26 4.81
N LEU A 49 1.00 0.76 4.49
CA LEU A 49 0.76 2.20 4.37
C LEU A 49 0.96 2.91 5.71
N ASN A 50 0.42 2.36 6.81
CA ASN A 50 0.62 2.91 8.15
C ASN A 50 2.10 3.04 8.50
N ARG A 51 2.93 2.07 8.12
CA ARG A 51 4.38 2.13 8.32
C ARG A 51 5.04 3.21 7.47
N GLN A 52 4.65 3.34 6.20
CA GLN A 52 5.17 4.39 5.33
C GLN A 52 4.83 5.79 5.88
N PHE A 53 3.59 6.02 6.31
CA PHE A 53 3.17 7.28 6.92
C PHE A 53 3.87 7.56 8.25
N LEU A 54 4.00 6.54 9.12
CA LEU A 54 4.70 6.68 10.40
C LEU A 54 6.16 7.13 10.21
N HIS A 55 6.84 6.59 9.19
CA HIS A 55 8.23 6.93 8.89
C HIS A 55 8.39 8.12 7.94
N ARG A 56 7.28 8.77 7.51
CA ARG A 56 7.27 9.86 6.52
C ARG A 56 8.00 9.50 5.22
N GLN A 57 7.84 8.25 4.78
CA GLN A 57 8.47 7.69 3.58
C GLN A 57 7.54 7.71 2.34
N VAL A 58 6.40 8.37 2.45
CA VAL A 58 5.42 8.54 1.36
C VAL A 58 5.75 9.79 0.54
N ASP A 59 5.70 9.67 -0.78
CA ASP A 59 5.82 10.80 -1.71
C ASP A 59 4.58 11.70 -1.58
N GLU A 60 4.79 13.00 -1.38
CA GLU A 60 3.71 13.99 -1.19
C GLU A 60 2.73 14.02 -2.38
N SER A 61 3.18 13.66 -3.58
CA SER A 61 2.33 13.63 -4.77
C SER A 61 1.20 12.58 -4.72
N VAL A 62 1.34 11.55 -3.88
CA VAL A 62 0.38 10.44 -3.74
C VAL A 62 -0.19 10.30 -2.33
N SER A 63 0.30 11.09 -1.36
CA SER A 63 -0.07 10.96 0.04
C SER A 63 -1.59 11.07 0.28
N VAL A 64 -2.25 12.04 -0.33
CA VAL A 64 -3.70 12.26 -0.19
C VAL A 64 -4.52 11.07 -0.71
N GLN A 65 -4.10 10.48 -1.82
CA GLN A 65 -4.76 9.30 -2.41
C GLN A 65 -4.58 8.08 -1.51
N LEU A 66 -3.39 7.92 -0.92
CA LEU A 66 -3.11 6.82 -0.01
C LEU A 66 -3.83 6.97 1.34
N GLU A 67 -3.99 8.18 1.87
CA GLU A 67 -4.85 8.45 3.04
C GLU A 67 -6.31 8.07 2.76
N ARG A 68 -6.84 8.47 1.60
CA ARG A 68 -8.21 8.09 1.18
C ARG A 68 -8.37 6.58 1.04
N LEU A 69 -7.34 5.88 0.57
CA LEU A 69 -7.35 4.44 0.47
C LEU A 69 -7.42 3.79 1.87
N ILE A 70 -6.62 4.28 2.83
CA ILE A 70 -6.69 3.82 4.22
C ILE A 70 -8.10 4.02 4.80
N ASP A 71 -8.69 5.20 4.61
CA ASP A 71 -10.03 5.50 5.11
C ASP A 71 -11.09 4.57 4.50
N ALA A 72 -11.02 4.33 3.18
CA ALA A 72 -11.94 3.45 2.48
C ALA A 72 -11.82 1.98 2.94
N LEU A 73 -10.59 1.50 3.17
CA LEU A 73 -10.33 0.15 3.67
C LEU A 73 -10.83 -0.02 5.11
N ASN A 74 -10.61 0.97 5.98
CA ASN A 74 -11.10 0.93 7.37
C ASN A 74 -12.63 1.03 7.45
N ALA A 75 -13.29 1.73 6.53
CA ALA A 75 -14.75 1.80 6.47
C ALA A 75 -15.39 0.49 5.95
N SER A 76 -14.60 -0.38 5.33
CA SER A 76 -15.04 -1.66 4.73
C SER A 76 -14.69 -2.89 5.58
N ALA A 77 -13.99 -2.70 6.71
CA ALA A 77 -13.60 -3.72 7.67
C ALA A 77 -14.59 -3.81 8.84
#